data_AF-A0A0U5NI38-F1
#
_entry.id   AF-A0A0U5NI38-F1
#
_cell.length_a   1.000
_cell.length_b   1.000
_cell.length_c   1.000
_cell.angle_alpha   90.00
_cell.angle_beta   90.00
_cell.angle_gamma   90.00
#
_symmetry.space_group_name_H-M   'P 1'
#
loop_
_entity.id
_entity.type
_entity.pdbx_description
1 polymer ?
#
loop_
_entity_poly.entity_id
_entity_poly.type
_entity_poly.pdbx_seq_one_letter_code
_entity_poly.pdbx_strand_id
1 'polypeptide(L)' 'RGGVKRISGLIYEETRGVLKVFLENVIRDAVTYTEHAKRKTVTAMDVVYAL' A
#
# COMPACT_ATOMS: atom_id res chain seq x y z
N ARG A 1 -19.74 -7.82 0.65
CA ARG A 1 -19.96 -6.40 0.99
C ARG A 1 -20.60 -6.36 2.38
N GLY A 2 -19.78 -6.33 3.45
CA GLY A 2 -20.26 -6.39 4.83
C GLY A 2 -20.77 -5.03 5.27
N GLY A 3 -22.05 -4.96 5.65
CA GLY A 3 -22.70 -3.71 6.07
C GLY A 3 -22.08 -3.16 7.36
N VAL A 4 -21.14 -2.24 7.21
CA VAL A 4 -20.57 -1.49 8.34
C VAL A 4 -21.40 -0.23 8.54
N LYS A 5 -22.20 -0.19 9.61
CA LYS A 5 -22.88 1.04 10.05
C LYS A 5 -21.79 2.04 10.49
N ARG A 6 -21.71 3.20 9.84
CA ARG A 6 -20.69 4.24 10.14
C ARG A 6 -21.03 4.92 11.48
N ILE A 7 -20.69 4.27 12.59
CA ILE A 7 -20.98 4.79 13.95
C ILE A 7 -19.99 5.93 14.33
N SER A 8 -18.78 5.91 13.78
CA SER A 8 -17.76 6.94 14.02
C SER A 8 -17.52 7.82 12.78
N GLY A 9 -17.49 9.14 12.96
CA GLY A 9 -17.15 10.10 11.91
C GLY A 9 -15.68 10.03 11.46
N LEU A 10 -14.83 9.34 12.22
CA LEU A 10 -13.39 9.24 11.97
C LEU A 10 -13.02 8.09 11.01
N ILE A 11 -13.96 7.23 10.64
CA ILE A 11 -13.66 6.00 9.87
C ILE A 11 -12.93 6.31 8.56
N TYR A 12 -13.27 7.40 7.87
CA TYR A 12 -12.57 7.75 6.64
C TYR A 12 -11.11 8.15 6.87
N GLU A 13 -10.84 8.95 7.90
CA GLU A 13 -9.48 9.38 8.24
C GLU A 13 -8.65 8.22 8.77
N GLU A 14 -9.23 7.37 9.62
CA GLU A 14 -8.57 6.17 10.14
C GLU A 14 -8.24 5.19 9.00
N THR A 15 -9.20 4.92 8.12
CA THR A 15 -8.97 4.03 6.96
C THR A 15 -7.92 4.61 6.01
N ARG A 16 -7.92 5.93 5.79
CA ARG A 16 -6.88 6.61 4.99
C ARG A 16 -5.50 6.53 5.64
N GLY A 17 -5.44 6.69 6.96
CA GLY A 17 -4.20 6.54 7.72
C GLY A 17 -3.61 5.14 7.57
N VAL A 18 -4.42 4.11 7.76
CA VAL A 18 -4.01 2.71 7.57
C VAL A 18 -3.53 2.46 6.14
N LEU A 19 -4.29 2.93 5.14
CA LEU A 19 -3.91 2.76 3.73
C LEU A 19 -2.59 3.47 3.40
N LYS A 20 -2.37 4.66 3.96
CA LYS A 20 -1.13 5.42 3.74
C LYS A 20 0.09 4.67 4.29
N VAL A 21 0.02 4.21 5.55
CA VAL A 21 1.12 3.45 6.17
C VAL A 21 1.38 2.15 5.42
N PHE A 22 0.34 1.45 4.99
CA PHE A 22 0.47 0.24 4.18
C PHE A 22 1.21 0.53 2.86
N LEU A 23 0.79 1.54 2.11
CA LEU A 23 1.43 1.89 0.83
C LEU A 23 2.86 2.40 1.02
N GLU A 24 3.17 3.15 2.07
CA GLU A 24 4.53 3.59 2.37
C GLU A 24 5.49 2.41 2.56
N ASN A 25 5.04 1.34 3.20
CA ASN A 25 5.85 0.13 3.38
C ASN A 25 6.00 -0.65 2.08
N VAL A 26 4.89 -0.94 1.38
CA VAL A 26 4.91 -1.71 0.13
C VAL A 26 5.75 -1.01 -0.94
N ILE A 27 5.67 0.32 -1.05
CA ILE A 27 6.46 1.08 -2.04
C ILE A 27 7.95 1.03 -1.71
N ARG A 28 8.35 1.12 -0.44
CA ARG A 28 9.76 1.03 -0.03
C ARG A 28 10.39 -0.29 -0.46
N ASP A 29 9.66 -1.37 -0.27
CA ASP A 29 10.14 -2.71 -0.61
C ASP A 29 10.08 -2.96 -2.14
N ALA A 30 9.03 -2.51 -2.82
CA ALA A 30 8.91 -2.60 -4.27
C ALA A 30 10.00 -1.80 -5.02
N VAL A 31 10.40 -0.64 -4.48
CA VAL A 31 11.53 0.14 -5.02
C VAL A 31 12.83 -0.64 -4.89
N THR A 32 13.04 -1.34 -3.77
CA THR A 32 14.23 -2.19 -3.57
C THR A 32 14.35 -3.26 -4.66
N TYR A 33 13.25 -3.94 -5.02
CA TYR A 33 13.25 -4.92 -6.11
C TYR A 33 13.48 -4.28 -7.49
N THR A 34 12.90 -3.10 -7.70
CA THR A 34 13.05 -2.34 -8.95
C THR A 34 14.50 -1.91 -9.16
N GLU A 35 15.16 -1.40 -8.12
CA GLU A 35 16.56 -1.00 -8.11
C GLU A 35 17.49 -2.21 -8.28
N HIS A 36 17.23 -3.32 -7.58
CA HIS A 36 17.98 -4.56 -7.72
C HIS A 36 17.99 -5.06 -9.18
N ALA A 37 16.85 -4.95 -9.85
CA ALA A 37 16.69 -5.31 -11.26
C ALA A 37 17.21 -4.23 -12.25
N LYS A 38 17.84 -3.15 -11.76
CA LYS A 38 18.35 -2.02 -12.57
C LYS A 38 17.29 -1.37 -13.46
N ARG A 39 16.03 -1.37 -13.02
CA ARG A 39 14.91 -0.73 -13.71
C ARG A 39 14.59 0.63 -13.08
N LYS A 40 13.89 1.48 -13.82
CA LYS A 40 13.38 2.78 -13.33
C LYS A 40 11.85 2.79 -13.17
N THR A 41 11.20 1.69 -13.49
CA THR A 41 9.74 1.55 -13.46
C THR A 41 9.39 0.34 -12.61
N VAL A 42 8.60 0.59 -11.57
CA VAL A 42 8.00 -0.45 -10.73
C VAL A 42 6.98 -1.21 -11.57
N THR A 43 7.07 -2.53 -11.54
CA THR A 43 6.15 -3.44 -12.20
C THR A 43 5.20 -4.07 -11.18
N ALA A 44 4.12 -4.69 -11.65
CA ALA A 44 3.21 -5.43 -10.77
C ALA A 44 3.92 -6.54 -9.98
N MET A 45 4.95 -7.18 -10.56
CA MET A 45 5.72 -8.20 -9.86
C MET A 45 6.52 -7.65 -8.68
N ASP A 46 7.09 -6.44 -8.80
CA ASP A 46 7.81 -5.80 -7.70
C ASP A 46 6.89 -5.53 -6.50
N VAL A 47 5.62 -5.20 -6.79
CA VAL A 47 4.57 -5.05 -5.76
C VAL A 47 4.21 -6.41 -5.15
N VAL A 48 4.03 -7.45 -5.97
CA VAL A 48 3.73 -8.81 -5.49
C VAL A 48 4.84 -9.36 -4.60
N TYR A 49 6.11 -9.06 -4.89
CA TYR A 49 7.23 -9.47 -4.04
C TYR A 49 7.37 -8.67 -2.75
N ALA A 50 6.69 -7.52 -2.65
CA ALA A 50 6.66 -6.65 -1.48
C ALA A 50 5.44 -6.89 -0.55
N LEU A 51 4.55 -7.81 -0.91
CA LEU A 51 3.37 -8.23 -0.13
C LEU A 51 3.65 -9.54 0.62
#